data_AF-A0A3C1Y7Y2-F1
#
_entry.id   AF-A0A3C1Y7Y2-F1
#
_cell.length_a   1.000
_cell.length_b   1.000
_cell.length_c   1.000
_cell.angle_alpha   90.00
_cell.angle_beta   90.00
_cell.angle_gamma   90.00
#
_symmetry.space_group_name_H-M   'P 1'
#
loop_
_entity.id
_entity.type
_entity.pdbx_description
1 polymer ?
#
loop_
_entity_poly.entity_id
_entity_poly.type
_entity_poly.pdbx_seq_one_letter_code
_entity_poly.pdbx_strand_id
1 'polypeptide(L)' 'HFTTGPYTMLIKLFVRDNDHLMEVLNKKIQQIPGVTGTETLISLDNSIQRTIPMNVGL' A
#
# COMPACT_ATOMS: atom_id res chain seq x y z
N HIS A 1 7.17 2.10 1.90
CA HIS A 1 7.64 2.49 3.24
C HIS A 1 8.18 1.25 3.94
N PHE A 2 9.37 1.33 4.54
CA PHE A 2 9.84 0.30 5.47
C PHE A 2 9.37 0.71 6.87
N THR A 3 8.76 -0.23 7.58
CA THR A 3 8.08 0.05 8.86
C THR A 3 8.61 -0.87 9.94
N THR A 4 8.55 -0.42 11.19
CA THR A 4 8.64 -1.32 12.35
C THR A 4 7.33 -2.09 12.48
N GLY A 5 7.37 -3.37 12.86
CA GLY A 5 6.18 -4.23 13.00
C GLY A 5 6.36 -5.58 12.32
N PRO A 6 5.28 -6.35 12.13
CA PRO A 6 5.36 -7.70 11.59
C PRO A 6 5.62 -7.74 10.07
N TYR A 7 5.44 -6.63 9.36
CA TYR A 7 5.65 -6.55 7.91
C TYR A 7 6.87 -5.71 7.55
N THR A 8 7.66 -6.21 6.61
CA THR A 8 8.87 -5.56 6.11
C THR A 8 8.56 -4.26 5.37
N MET A 9 7.45 -4.22 4.62
CA MET A 9 7.10 -3.09 3.77
C MET A 9 5.60 -2.79 3.81
N LEU A 10 5.28 -1.50 3.86
CA LEU A 10 3.96 -0.95 3.59
C LEU A 10 4.00 -0.19 2.27
N ILE A 11 3.12 -0.53 1.34
CA ILE A 11 2.98 0.13 0.04
C ILE A 11 1.54 0.63 -0.15
N LYS A 12 1.38 1.76 -0.84
CA LYS A 12 0.07 2.20 -1.32
C LYS A 12 -0.08 1.75 -2.77
N LEU A 13 -1.12 0.96 -3.03
CA LEU A 13 -1.42 0.43 -4.35
C LEU A 13 -2.68 1.09 -4.90
N PHE A 14 -2.64 1.54 -6.15
CA PHE A 14 -3.81 2.02 -6.89
C PHE A 14 -4.17 1.00 -7.97
N VAL A 15 -5.44 0.61 -8.02
CA VAL A 15 -5.98 -0.39 -8.95
C VAL A 15 -7.24 0.13 -9.62
N ARG A 16 -7.57 -0.41 -10.81
CA ARG A 16 -8.75 -0.02 -11.58
C ARG A 16 -10.04 -0.56 -10.95
N ASP A 17 -10.02 -1.82 -10.53
CA ASP A 17 -11.16 -2.57 -9.98
C ASP A 17 -10.65 -3.80 -9.20
N ASN A 18 -11.59 -4.62 -8.73
CA ASN A 18 -11.32 -5.83 -7.94
C ASN A 18 -10.62 -6.93 -8.74
N ASP A 19 -10.95 -7.09 -10.02
CA ASP A 19 -10.31 -8.13 -10.86
C ASP A 19 -8.84 -7.79 -11.09
N HIS A 20 -8.55 -6.52 -11.37
CA HIS A 20 -7.20 -6.01 -11.49
C HIS A 20 -6.44 -6.12 -10.14
N LEU A 21 -7.11 -5.90 -9.00
CA LEU A 21 -6.50 -6.13 -7.69
C LEU A 21 -6.05 -7.59 -7.52
N MET A 22 -6.92 -8.54 -7.84
CA MET A 22 -6.61 -9.97 -7.72
C MET A 22 -5.50 -10.40 -8.68
N GLU A 23 -5.44 -9.85 -9.89
CA GLU A 23 -4.34 -10.07 -10.82
C GLU A 23 -3.02 -9.54 -10.23
N VAL A 24 -2.99 -8.31 -9.73
CA VAL A 24 -1.78 -7.69 -9.17
C VAL A 24 -1.29 -8.45 -7.94
N LEU A 25 -2.17 -8.79 -7.01
CA LEU A 25 -1.79 -9.51 -5.79
C LEU A 25 -1.21 -10.90 -6.10
N ASN A 26 -1.95 -11.71 -6.87
CA ASN A 26 -1.62 -13.13 -7.04
C ASN A 26 -0.60 -13.39 -8.16
N LYS A 27 -0.68 -12.62 -9.25
CA LYS A 27 0.16 -12.87 -10.44
C LYS A 27 1.39 -11.96 -10.53
N LYS A 28 1.45 -10.88 -9.75
CA LYS A 28 2.60 -9.97 -9.75
C LYS A 28 3.31 -9.98 -8.40
N ILE A 29 2.65 -9.53 -7.33
CA ILE A 29 3.30 -9.34 -6.02
C ILE A 29 3.76 -10.65 -5.41
N GLN A 30 2.90 -11.68 -5.36
CA GLN A 30 3.27 -12.99 -4.81
C GLN A 30 4.38 -13.70 -5.61
N GLN A 31 4.61 -13.33 -6.88
CA GLN A 31 5.65 -13.92 -7.71
C GLN A 31 7.03 -13.28 -7.48
N ILE A 32 7.11 -12.19 -6.72
CA ILE A 32 8.37 -11.51 -6.43
C ILE A 32 9.18 -12.39 -5.47
N PRO A 33 10.43 -12.77 -5.83
CA PRO A 33 11.29 -13.56 -4.95
C PRO A 33 11.47 -12.91 -3.58
N GLY A 34 11.23 -13.67 -2.52
CA GLY A 34 11.32 -13.19 -1.13
C GLY A 34 10.02 -12.63 -0.55
N VAL A 35 8.96 -12.47 -1.37
CA VAL A 35 7.62 -12.20 -0.83
C VAL A 35 7.04 -13.50 -0.27
N THR A 36 6.89 -13.56 1.05
CA THR A 36 6.33 -14.72 1.75
C THR A 36 4.82 -14.61 1.98
N GLY A 37 4.27 -13.39 1.95
CA GLY A 37 2.86 -13.14 2.15
C GLY A 37 2.53 -11.64 2.08
N THR A 38 1.23 -11.35 2.03
CA THR A 38 0.70 -9.98 1.97
C THR A 38 -0.53 -9.86 2.85
N GLU A 39 -0.68 -8.75 3.56
CA GLU A 39 -1.95 -8.30 4.13
C GLU A 39 -2.42 -7.08 3.33
N THR A 40 -3.69 -7.07 2.93
CA THR A 40 -4.27 -6.00 2.10
C THR A 40 -5.32 -5.25 2.89
N LEU A 41 -5.14 -3.94 3.04
CA LEU A 41 -6.11 -3.02 3.62
C LEU A 41 -6.83 -2.27 2.49
N ILE A 42 -8.12 -2.50 2.31
CA ILE A 42 -8.92 -1.85 1.26
C ILE A 42 -9.45 -0.52 1.78
N SER A 43 -9.13 0.58 1.08
CA SER A 43 -9.68 1.89 1.38
C SER A 43 -11.15 1.97 0.94
N LEU A 44 -12.07 2.12 1.89
CA LEU A 44 -13.51 2.28 1.61
C LEU A 44 -13.92 3.75 1.45
N ASP A 45 -13.29 4.63 2.22
CA ASP A 45 -13.44 6.08 2.14
C ASP A 45 -12.10 6.75 2.51
N ASN A 46 -11.91 8.00 2.11
CA ASN A 46 -10.75 8.81 2.43
C ASN A 46 -11.18 10.18 2.99
N SER A 47 -11.78 10.16 4.17
CA SER A 47 -12.38 11.35 4.78
C SER A 47 -11.38 12.47 5.10
N ILE A 48 -10.08 12.14 5.19
CA ILE A 48 -9.01 13.13 5.42
C ILE A 48 -7.97 13.02 4.30
N GLN A 49 -8.05 13.94 3.34
CA GLN A 49 -7.04 14.14 2.32
C GLN A 49 -6.53 15.57 2.36
N ARG A 50 -5.44 15.80 3.08
CA ARG A 50 -4.83 17.13 3.21
C ARG A 50 -3.31 17.04 3.24
N THR A 51 -2.68 18.05 2.66
CA THR A 51 -1.24 18.28 2.81
C THR A 51 -0.98 18.91 4.19
N ILE A 52 0.00 18.40 4.93
CA ILE A 52 0.44 19.05 6.16
C ILE A 52 1.36 20.23 5.80
N PRO A 53 1.03 21.47 6.18
CA PRO A 53 1.96 22.57 6.00
C PRO A 53 3.18 22.32 6.89
N MET A 54 4.35 22.15 6.27
CA MET A 54 5.61 22.20 6.99
C MET A 54 5.97 23.67 7.18
N ASN A 55 5.74 24.19 8.38
CA ASN A 55 6.21 25.52 8.73
C ASN A 55 7.72 25.42 8.97
N VAL A 56 8.50 25.57 7.89
CA VAL A 56 9.95 25.71 8.01
C VAL A 56 10.17 27.16 8.41
N GLY A 57 10.25 27.40 9.73
CA GLY A 57 10.59 28.71 10.26
C GLY A 57 11.97 29.12 9.76
N LEU A 58 12.00 30.07 8.82
CA LEU A 58 13.14 30.92 8.51
C LEU A 58 12.86 32.29 9.14
#